data_AF-A0A5C3FPQ8-F1
#
_entry.id   AF-A0A5C3FPQ8-F1
#
_cell.length_a   1.000
_cell.length_b   1.000
_cell.length_c   1.000
_cell.angle_alpha   90.00
_cell.angle_beta   90.00
_cell.angle_gamma   90.00
#
_symmetry.space_group_name_H-M   'P 1'
#
loop_
_entity.id
_entity.type
_entity.pdbx_description
1 polymer ?
#
loop_
_entity_poly.entity_id
_entity_poly.type
_entity_poly.pdbx_seq_one_letter_code
_entity_poly.pdbx_strand_id
1 'polypeptide(L)'
;MPSVDSNSPLRLAFPASDIPTECFSLLGDEYELRPLASTDYARGFNEVLSCLVETPDLGEAAWLERFDAMVAANGTYFPIVIVSKSTDRIVAMGSVVVELKFFRGLTRVGHVEDIVVNTKLHSKGLGKVIVSTVMKIAEAKGCSNIILNCSDEKKPFYEKCGFSYSGLQMAKRIH
;
A
#
# COMPACT_ATOMS: atom_id res chain seq x y z
N MET A 1 30.33 -14.30 9.12
CA MET A 1 29.32 -13.32 8.68
C MET A 1 28.60 -12.86 9.94
N PRO A 2 28.46 -11.55 10.20
CA PRO A 2 27.75 -11.13 11.40
C PRO A 2 26.28 -11.52 11.22
N SER A 3 25.76 -12.24 12.22
CA SER A 3 24.35 -12.57 12.36
C SER A 3 23.55 -11.27 12.33
N VAL A 4 22.65 -11.14 11.36
CA VAL A 4 21.63 -10.10 11.39
C VAL A 4 20.78 -10.39 12.63
N ASP A 5 20.96 -9.59 13.66
CA ASP A 5 20.08 -9.61 14.83
C ASP A 5 18.65 -9.37 14.33
N SER A 6 17.84 -10.43 14.37
CA SER A 6 16.42 -10.43 13.99
C SER A 6 15.52 -9.58 14.89
N ASN A 7 16.13 -8.77 15.77
CA ASN A 7 15.49 -8.05 16.86
C ASN A 7 15.68 -6.52 16.79
N SER A 8 16.30 -5.99 15.73
CA SER A 8 16.26 -4.55 15.49
C SER A 8 14.87 -4.16 14.98
N PRO A 9 14.21 -3.14 15.54
CA PRO A 9 12.91 -2.70 15.05
C PRO A 9 13.02 -2.27 13.58
N LEU A 10 12.06 -2.72 12.77
CA LEU A 10 11.99 -2.35 11.36
C LEU A 10 11.87 -0.82 11.24
N ARG A 11 12.62 -0.22 10.30
CA ARG A 11 12.38 1.17 9.90
C ARG A 11 11.18 1.20 8.96
N LEU A 12 10.02 1.54 9.53
CA LEU A 12 8.74 1.59 8.84
C LEU A 12 8.51 2.93 8.14
N ALA A 13 7.75 2.91 7.04
CA ALA A 13 7.39 4.09 6.27
C ALA A 13 6.55 5.09 7.08
N PHE A 14 5.79 4.60 8.05
CA PHE A 14 5.01 5.36 9.01
C PHE A 14 4.77 4.51 10.29
N PRO A 15 4.33 5.10 11.42
CA PRO A 15 4.09 4.35 12.66
C PRO A 15 3.05 3.24 12.47
N ALA A 16 3.34 2.02 12.93
CA ALA A 16 2.39 0.90 12.82
C ALA A 16 1.05 1.17 13.54
N SER A 17 1.06 2.01 14.58
CA SER A 17 -0.14 2.47 15.30
C SER A 17 -1.11 3.28 14.44
N ASP A 18 -0.69 3.77 13.28
CA ASP A 18 -1.56 4.50 12.36
C ASP A 18 -2.43 3.55 11.51
N ILE A 19 -2.17 2.24 11.54
CA ILE A 19 -3.08 1.23 11.01
C ILE A 19 -4.13 0.92 12.08
N PRO A 20 -5.43 1.19 11.84
CA PRO A 20 -6.48 0.88 12.82
C PRO A 20 -6.50 -0.59 13.21
N THR A 21 -6.71 -0.86 14.49
CA THR A 21 -6.56 -2.22 15.06
C THR A 21 -7.50 -3.25 14.45
N GLU A 22 -8.68 -2.81 13.99
CA GLU A 22 -9.65 -3.66 13.31
C GLU A 22 -9.15 -4.19 11.96
N CYS A 23 -8.14 -3.59 11.34
CA CYS A 23 -7.59 -4.06 10.08
C CYS A 23 -6.84 -5.40 10.25
N PHE A 24 -6.27 -5.66 11.43
CA PHE A 24 -5.53 -6.89 11.70
C PHE A 24 -6.44 -8.11 11.86
N SER A 25 -7.69 -7.93 12.30
CA SER A 25 -8.63 -9.04 12.49
C SER A 25 -9.17 -9.62 11.17
N LEU A 26 -8.97 -8.91 10.06
CA LEU A 26 -9.33 -9.35 8.72
C LEU A 26 -8.31 -10.32 8.11
N LEU A 27 -7.17 -10.50 8.78
CA LEU A 27 -6.02 -11.23 8.27
C LEU A 27 -5.86 -12.57 9.00
N GLY A 28 -5.60 -13.64 8.25
CA GLY A 28 -5.27 -14.94 8.84
C GLY A 28 -3.90 -14.93 9.53
N ASP A 29 -3.72 -15.84 10.50
CA ASP A 29 -2.50 -15.95 11.31
C ASP A 29 -1.23 -16.20 10.51
N GLU A 30 -1.34 -16.70 9.27
CA GLU A 30 -0.24 -16.98 8.36
C GLU A 30 0.39 -15.73 7.74
N TYR A 31 -0.26 -14.57 7.88
CA TYR A 31 0.20 -13.31 7.31
C TYR A 31 0.48 -12.25 8.37
N GLU A 32 1.27 -11.26 7.99
CA GLU A 32 1.51 -10.03 8.74
C GLU A 32 1.13 -8.84 7.85
N LEU A 33 0.20 -8.01 8.32
CA LEU A 33 -0.09 -6.69 7.74
C LEU A 33 0.73 -5.65 8.48
N ARG A 34 1.47 -4.80 7.76
CA ARG A 34 2.25 -3.72 8.38
C ARG A 34 2.58 -2.61 7.36
N PRO A 35 3.06 -1.44 7.82
CA PRO A 35 3.67 -0.46 6.92
C PRO A 35 4.86 -1.08 6.15
N LEU A 36 5.14 -0.54 4.97
CA LEU A 36 6.36 -0.86 4.21
C LEU A 36 7.60 -0.57 5.07
N ALA A 37 8.59 -1.46 5.04
CA ALA A 37 9.86 -1.29 5.73
C ALA A 37 10.99 -0.99 4.74
N SER A 38 12.05 -0.31 5.19
CA SER A 38 13.20 0.01 4.33
C SER A 38 13.88 -1.24 3.76
N THR A 39 13.82 -2.36 4.49
CA THR A 39 14.42 -3.65 4.11
C THR A 39 13.53 -4.50 3.20
N ASP A 40 12.35 -4.04 2.83
CA ASP A 40 11.40 -4.82 2.03
C ASP A 40 11.80 -4.99 0.56
N TYR A 41 12.86 -4.29 0.12
CA TYR A 41 13.57 -4.60 -1.12
C TYR A 41 13.94 -6.09 -1.18
N ALA A 42 14.57 -6.60 -0.12
CA ALA A 42 14.97 -8.00 0.00
C ALA A 42 13.80 -8.98 0.15
N ARG A 43 12.60 -8.49 0.53
CA ARG A 43 11.39 -9.30 0.68
C ARG A 43 10.56 -9.41 -0.61
N GLY A 44 11.10 -8.97 -1.75
CA GLY A 44 10.46 -9.19 -3.06
C GLY A 44 9.45 -8.13 -3.43
N PHE A 45 9.58 -6.90 -2.90
CA PHE A 45 8.68 -5.81 -3.25
C PHE A 45 8.54 -5.64 -4.79
N ASN A 46 9.66 -5.53 -5.50
CA ASN A 46 9.67 -5.31 -6.96
C ASN A 46 8.98 -6.45 -7.72
N GLU A 47 9.13 -7.70 -7.27
CA GLU A 47 8.46 -8.85 -7.88
C GLU A 47 6.93 -8.76 -7.76
N VAL A 48 6.44 -8.31 -6.61
CA VAL A 48 4.99 -8.13 -6.40
C VAL A 48 4.49 -6.94 -7.21
N LEU A 49 5.20 -5.81 -7.23
CA LEU A 49 4.80 -4.63 -8.01
C LEU A 49 4.81 -4.90 -9.53
N SER A 50 5.72 -5.78 -10.00
CA SER A 50 5.77 -6.21 -11.40
C SER A 50 4.51 -6.92 -11.89
N CYS A 51 3.63 -7.37 -10.98
CA CYS A 51 2.33 -7.93 -11.33
C CYS A 51 1.30 -6.85 -11.72
N LEU A 52 1.58 -5.58 -11.44
CA LEU A 52 0.73 -4.43 -11.74
C LEU A 52 1.28 -3.60 -12.92
N VAL A 53 2.57 -3.31 -12.90
CA VAL A 53 3.21 -2.39 -13.85
C VAL A 53 4.67 -2.76 -14.09
N GLU A 54 5.23 -2.36 -15.22
CA GLU A 54 6.66 -2.47 -15.49
C GLU A 54 7.47 -1.84 -14.34
N THR A 55 8.32 -2.65 -13.70
CA THR A 55 9.07 -2.28 -12.49
C THR A 55 10.55 -2.63 -12.72
N PRO A 56 11.34 -1.75 -13.35
CA PRO A 56 12.76 -1.98 -13.53
C PRO A 56 13.49 -1.95 -12.17
N ASP A 57 14.40 -2.89 -11.96
CA ASP A 57 15.24 -2.91 -10.76
C ASP A 57 16.43 -1.95 -10.93
N LEU A 58 16.42 -0.86 -10.18
CA LEU A 58 17.49 0.14 -10.15
C LEU A 58 18.49 -0.07 -9.00
N GLY A 59 18.34 -1.18 -8.26
CA GLY A 59 19.18 -1.53 -7.11
C GLY A 59 18.67 -0.98 -5.77
N GLU A 60 19.16 -1.59 -4.69
CA GLU A 60 18.74 -1.30 -3.31
C GLU A 60 18.98 0.17 -2.90
N ALA A 61 20.04 0.80 -3.39
CA ALA A 61 20.34 2.19 -3.08
C ALA A 61 19.27 3.16 -3.61
N ALA A 62 18.84 2.99 -4.88
CA ALA A 62 17.79 3.80 -5.49
C ALA A 62 16.43 3.53 -4.84
N TRP A 63 16.17 2.27 -4.46
CA TRP A 63 15.01 1.89 -3.68
C TRP A 63 14.97 2.63 -2.33
N LEU A 64 16.08 2.61 -1.58
CA LEU A 64 16.18 3.25 -0.28
C LEU A 64 16.01 4.77 -0.38
N GLU A 65 16.58 5.41 -1.41
CA GLU A 65 16.37 6.83 -1.68
C GLU A 65 14.89 7.16 -1.89
N ARG A 66 14.16 6.33 -2.65
CA ARG A 66 12.71 6.49 -2.83
C ARG A 66 11.96 6.31 -1.51
N PHE A 67 12.29 5.28 -0.74
CA PHE A 67 11.70 5.04 0.58
C PHE A 67 11.91 6.25 1.50
N ASP A 68 13.13 6.79 1.54
CA ASP A 68 13.49 7.94 2.37
C ASP A 68 12.71 9.19 1.97
N ALA A 69 12.53 9.44 0.67
CA ALA A 69 11.73 10.55 0.17
C ALA A 69 10.25 10.43 0.58
N MET A 70 9.68 9.22 0.56
CA MET A 70 8.29 8.98 1.02
C MET A 70 8.15 9.22 2.53
N VAL A 71 9.11 8.75 3.34
CA VAL A 71 9.13 9.00 4.79
C VAL A 71 9.27 10.49 5.10
N ALA A 72 10.12 11.21 4.36
CA ALA A 72 10.32 12.65 4.52
C ALA A 72 9.05 13.45 4.15
N ALA A 73 8.23 12.96 3.23
CA ALA A 73 6.89 13.48 2.93
C ALA A 73 5.86 13.06 3.98
N ASN A 74 6.16 13.38 5.25
CA ASN A 74 5.41 12.99 6.43
C ASN A 74 3.92 13.34 6.30
N GLY A 75 3.05 12.34 6.50
CA GLY A 75 1.60 12.50 6.42
C GLY A 75 1.02 12.46 5.00
N THR A 76 1.83 12.21 3.98
CA THR A 76 1.37 12.10 2.58
C THR A 76 1.25 10.65 2.11
N TYR A 77 2.25 9.81 2.31
CA TYR A 77 2.28 8.45 1.78
C TYR A 77 2.07 7.40 2.87
N PHE A 78 1.15 6.45 2.64
CA PHE A 78 0.88 5.35 3.56
C PHE A 78 0.97 3.99 2.85
N PRO A 79 2.17 3.56 2.38
CA PRO A 79 2.35 2.27 1.77
C PRO A 79 2.29 1.14 2.80
N ILE A 80 1.42 0.16 2.57
CA ILE A 80 1.26 -1.03 3.39
C ILE A 80 1.60 -2.28 2.60
N VAL A 81 2.05 -3.30 3.32
CA VAL A 81 2.35 -4.62 2.75
C VAL A 81 1.71 -5.71 3.59
N ILE A 82 1.40 -6.82 2.94
CA ILE A 82 1.12 -8.10 3.60
C ILE A 82 2.29 -9.03 3.31
N VAL A 83 2.86 -9.60 4.37
CA VAL A 83 4.00 -10.53 4.32
C VAL A 83 3.52 -11.92 4.71
N SER A 84 3.92 -12.94 3.95
CA SER A 84 3.73 -14.35 4.34
C SER A 84 4.75 -14.72 5.40
N LYS A 85 4.30 -15.13 6.59
CA LYS A 85 5.20 -15.52 7.69
C LYS A 85 6.02 -16.77 7.39
N SER A 86 5.49 -17.69 6.58
CA SER A 86 6.19 -18.94 6.23
C SER A 86 7.34 -18.74 5.26
N THR A 87 7.29 -17.68 4.45
CA THR A 87 8.29 -17.41 3.41
C THR A 87 9.13 -16.16 3.67
N ASP A 88 8.70 -15.29 4.59
CA ASP A 88 9.24 -13.93 4.80
C ASP A 88 9.26 -13.10 3.51
N ARG A 89 8.22 -13.25 2.68
CA ARG A 89 8.05 -12.56 1.40
C ARG A 89 6.82 -11.68 1.40
N ILE A 90 6.89 -10.55 0.71
CA ILE A 90 5.72 -9.73 0.43
C ILE A 90 4.83 -10.48 -0.56
N VAL A 91 3.53 -10.44 -0.31
CA VAL A 91 2.53 -11.16 -1.10
C VAL A 91 1.40 -10.26 -1.59
N ALA A 92 1.21 -9.11 -0.96
CA ALA A 92 0.33 -8.05 -1.41
C ALA A 92 0.84 -6.69 -0.94
N MET A 93 0.49 -5.64 -1.65
CA MET A 93 0.75 -4.26 -1.27
C MET A 93 -0.35 -3.32 -1.75
N GLY A 94 -0.34 -2.13 -1.19
CA GLY A 94 -1.16 -1.01 -1.62
C GLY A 94 -0.77 0.25 -0.87
N SER A 95 -1.27 1.38 -1.32
CA SER A 95 -1.04 2.66 -0.65
C SER A 95 -2.31 3.50 -0.62
N VAL A 96 -2.38 4.39 0.36
CA VAL A 96 -3.18 5.62 0.23
C VAL A 96 -2.25 6.83 0.26
N VAL A 97 -2.42 7.72 -0.71
CA VAL A 97 -1.82 9.04 -0.73
C VAL A 97 -2.84 10.06 -0.20
N VAL A 98 -2.48 10.80 0.84
CA VAL A 98 -3.34 11.84 1.42
C VAL A 98 -2.98 13.18 0.81
N GLU A 99 -3.90 13.71 0.00
CA GLU A 99 -3.76 15.00 -0.64
C GLU A 99 -4.49 16.08 0.16
N LEU A 100 -3.80 17.18 0.46
CA LEU A 100 -4.39 18.37 1.08
C LEU A 100 -5.07 19.23 0.02
N LYS A 101 -6.28 19.71 0.32
CA LYS A 101 -7.08 20.55 -0.59
C LYS A 101 -7.47 21.85 0.10
N PHE A 102 -7.55 22.94 -0.64
CA PHE A 102 -8.08 24.21 -0.12
C PHE A 102 -9.61 24.24 -0.05
N PHE A 103 -10.28 23.52 -0.96
CA PHE A 103 -11.74 23.51 -1.03
C PHE A 103 -12.38 22.72 0.12
N ARG A 104 -13.69 22.91 0.32
CA ARG A 104 -14.48 22.23 1.38
C ARG A 104 -13.88 22.38 2.79
N GLY A 105 -13.33 23.55 3.08
CA GLY A 105 -12.80 23.87 4.41
C GLY A 105 -11.48 23.18 4.71
N LEU A 106 -10.50 23.30 3.81
CA LEU A 106 -9.16 22.70 3.98
C LEU A 106 -9.19 21.16 4.08
N THR A 107 -10.04 20.53 3.27
CA THR A 107 -10.26 19.08 3.35
C THR A 107 -9.05 18.25 2.90
N ARG A 108 -9.12 16.94 3.14
CA ARG A 108 -8.17 15.94 2.64
C ARG A 108 -8.87 14.93 1.74
N VAL A 109 -8.16 14.46 0.72
CA VAL A 109 -8.62 13.41 -0.19
C VAL A 109 -7.63 12.25 -0.16
N GLY A 110 -8.11 11.04 0.08
CA GLY A 110 -7.30 9.84 -0.06
C GLY A 110 -7.31 9.34 -1.50
N HIS A 111 -6.15 9.02 -2.05
CA HIS A 111 -6.00 8.36 -3.35
C HIS A 111 -5.47 6.95 -3.12
N VAL A 112 -6.25 5.94 -3.46
CA VAL A 112 -5.81 4.55 -3.35
C VAL A 112 -4.99 4.19 -4.58
N GLU A 113 -3.75 3.80 -4.35
CA GLU A 113 -2.76 3.52 -5.39
C GLU A 113 -2.10 2.15 -5.18
N ASP A 114 -1.53 1.62 -6.27
CA ASP A 114 -0.65 0.45 -6.28
C ASP A 114 -1.21 -0.83 -5.61
N ILE A 115 -2.53 -1.04 -5.72
CA ILE A 115 -3.19 -2.25 -5.20
C ILE A 115 -2.79 -3.47 -6.04
N VAL A 116 -1.98 -4.34 -5.46
CA VAL A 116 -1.52 -5.56 -6.14
C VAL A 116 -1.37 -6.73 -5.17
N VAL A 117 -1.70 -7.92 -5.67
CA VAL A 117 -1.53 -9.20 -4.98
C VAL A 117 -0.76 -10.11 -5.92
N ASN A 118 0.29 -10.76 -5.42
CA ASN A 118 0.98 -11.78 -6.19
C ASN A 118 0.13 -13.06 -6.23
N THR A 119 -0.62 -13.21 -7.32
CA THR A 119 -1.57 -14.32 -7.52
C THR A 119 -0.90 -15.68 -7.74
N LYS A 120 0.40 -15.72 -8.04
CA LYS A 120 1.18 -16.97 -8.11
C LYS A 120 1.46 -17.52 -6.72
N LEU A 121 1.47 -16.65 -5.71
CA LEU A 121 1.81 -17.01 -4.34
C LEU A 121 0.56 -17.25 -3.47
N HIS A 122 -0.55 -16.53 -3.68
CA HIS A 122 -1.67 -16.55 -2.72
C HIS A 122 -3.09 -16.46 -3.29
N SER A 123 -4.04 -16.86 -2.44
CA SER A 123 -5.46 -17.03 -2.73
C SER A 123 -6.29 -15.74 -2.60
N LYS A 124 -7.59 -15.88 -2.90
CA LYS A 124 -8.60 -14.82 -2.93
C LYS A 124 -8.78 -14.18 -1.55
N GLY A 125 -8.66 -12.85 -1.45
CA GLY A 125 -9.07 -12.10 -0.25
C GLY A 125 -8.13 -10.98 0.15
N LEU A 126 -6.81 -11.16 -0.02
CA LEU A 126 -5.79 -10.19 0.42
C LEU A 126 -5.99 -8.80 -0.21
N GLY A 127 -6.41 -8.74 -1.47
CA GLY A 127 -6.72 -7.47 -2.11
C GLY A 127 -7.83 -6.69 -1.39
N LYS A 128 -8.86 -7.37 -0.87
CA LYS A 128 -9.90 -6.72 -0.07
C LYS A 128 -9.36 -6.23 1.27
N VAL A 129 -8.45 -6.99 1.90
CA VAL A 129 -7.79 -6.60 3.14
C VAL A 129 -6.97 -5.33 2.92
N ILE A 130 -6.15 -5.26 1.86
CA ILE A 130 -5.39 -4.05 1.50
C ILE A 130 -6.34 -2.87 1.29
N VAL A 131 -7.36 -3.01 0.42
CA VAL A 131 -8.29 -1.91 0.11
C VAL A 131 -9.02 -1.43 1.37
N SER A 132 -9.52 -2.35 2.19
CA SER A 132 -10.18 -1.98 3.45
C SER A 132 -9.23 -1.29 4.41
N THR A 133 -7.96 -1.69 4.46
CA THR A 133 -6.96 -1.10 5.35
C THR A 133 -6.63 0.32 4.91
N VAL A 134 -6.36 0.56 3.62
CA VAL A 134 -6.05 1.90 3.13
C VAL A 134 -7.25 2.86 3.26
N MET A 135 -8.48 2.36 3.11
CA MET A 135 -9.70 3.13 3.43
C MET A 135 -9.73 3.55 4.89
N LYS A 136 -9.46 2.63 5.82
CA LYS A 136 -9.44 2.89 7.26
C LYS A 136 -8.34 3.87 7.67
N ILE A 137 -7.17 3.78 7.04
CA ILE A 137 -6.11 4.77 7.21
C ILE A 137 -6.59 6.15 6.72
N ALA A 138 -7.19 6.24 5.54
CA ALA A 138 -7.71 7.50 5.02
C ALA A 138 -8.75 8.15 5.95
N GLU A 139 -9.68 7.34 6.47
CA GLU A 139 -10.68 7.76 7.48
C GLU A 139 -9.99 8.30 8.73
N ALA A 140 -9.02 7.56 9.29
CA ALA A 140 -8.26 7.96 10.47
C ALA A 140 -7.42 9.24 10.25
N LYS A 141 -7.00 9.51 9.02
CA LYS A 141 -6.31 10.75 8.62
C LYS A 141 -7.28 11.90 8.28
N GLY A 142 -8.58 11.70 8.42
CA GLY A 142 -9.59 12.73 8.23
C GLY A 142 -9.86 13.08 6.77
N CYS A 143 -9.64 12.15 5.86
CA CYS A 143 -10.04 12.31 4.46
C CYS A 143 -11.57 12.37 4.37
N SER A 144 -12.12 13.42 3.76
CA SER A 144 -13.57 13.52 3.54
C SER A 144 -14.05 12.64 2.39
N ASN A 145 -13.15 12.36 1.44
CA ASN A 145 -13.38 11.52 0.28
C ASN A 145 -12.17 10.59 0.07
N ILE A 146 -12.41 9.43 -0.51
CA ILE A 146 -11.37 8.52 -1.00
C ILE A 146 -11.70 8.12 -2.44
N ILE A 147 -10.72 8.14 -3.33
CA ILE A 147 -10.89 7.84 -4.75
C ILE A 147 -9.81 6.90 -5.25
N LEU A 148 -10.09 6.26 -6.39
CA LEU A 148 -9.17 5.39 -7.11
C LEU A 148 -9.56 5.35 -8.57
N ASN A 149 -8.60 4.95 -9.42
CA ASN A 149 -8.86 4.62 -10.81
C ASN A 149 -8.74 3.10 -10.99
N CYS A 150 -9.59 2.53 -11.85
CA CYS A 150 -9.53 1.10 -12.17
C CYS A 150 -10.04 0.83 -13.58
N SER A 151 -9.67 -0.34 -14.13
CA SER A 151 -10.27 -0.84 -15.37
C SER A 151 -11.71 -1.32 -15.14
N ASP A 152 -12.51 -1.37 -16.20
CA ASP A 152 -13.88 -1.89 -16.15
C ASP A 152 -13.94 -3.32 -15.60
N GLU A 153 -12.91 -4.13 -15.90
CA GLU A 153 -12.77 -5.50 -15.40
C GLU A 153 -12.63 -5.56 -13.87
N LYS A 154 -12.01 -4.54 -13.26
CA LYS A 154 -11.78 -4.44 -11.80
C LYS A 154 -12.89 -3.68 -11.08
N LYS A 155 -13.74 -2.96 -11.79
CA LYS A 155 -14.87 -2.23 -11.20
C LYS A 155 -15.74 -3.09 -10.25
N PRO A 156 -16.16 -4.33 -10.59
CA PRO A 156 -16.95 -5.15 -9.67
C PRO A 156 -16.22 -5.55 -8.39
N PHE A 157 -14.89 -5.57 -8.41
CA PHE A 157 -14.10 -5.82 -7.20
C PHE A 157 -14.14 -4.60 -6.26
N TYR A 158 -13.98 -3.38 -6.80
CA TYR A 158 -14.02 -2.16 -6.00
C TYR A 158 -15.44 -1.82 -5.51
N GLU A 159 -16.47 -2.14 -6.30
CA GLU A 159 -17.87 -2.04 -5.83
C GLU A 159 -18.13 -2.93 -4.62
N LYS A 160 -17.57 -4.16 -4.61
CA LYS A 160 -17.62 -5.06 -3.44
C LYS A 160 -16.80 -4.54 -2.25
N CYS A 161 -15.91 -3.57 -2.44
CA CYS A 161 -15.17 -2.89 -1.38
C CYS A 161 -15.87 -1.61 -0.90
N GLY A 162 -17.03 -1.26 -1.46
CA GLY A 162 -17.81 -0.08 -1.06
C GLY A 162 -17.58 1.17 -1.92
N PHE A 163 -16.80 1.08 -3.00
CA PHE A 163 -16.66 2.17 -3.96
C PHE A 163 -17.86 2.23 -4.91
N SER A 164 -18.08 3.40 -5.50
CA SER A 164 -19.03 3.60 -6.59
C SER A 164 -18.36 4.38 -7.74
N TYR A 165 -18.89 4.21 -8.95
CA TYR A 165 -18.40 4.94 -10.11
C TYR A 165 -18.61 6.46 -9.91
N SER A 166 -17.53 7.25 -10.07
CA SER A 166 -17.55 8.69 -9.83
C SER A 166 -16.96 9.55 -10.97
N GLY A 167 -16.48 8.93 -12.05
CA GLY A 167 -15.93 9.65 -13.20
C GLY A 167 -14.99 8.81 -14.07
N LEU A 168 -14.39 9.46 -15.07
CA LEU A 168 -13.41 8.86 -15.98
C LEU A 168 -11.99 9.28 -15.60
N GLN A 169 -11.04 8.36 -15.74
CA GLN A 169 -9.62 8.68 -15.72
C GLN A 169 -9.17 9.13 -17.11
N MET A 170 -8.46 10.25 -17.18
CA MET A 170 -7.81 10.72 -18.40
C MET A 170 -6.29 10.71 -18.17
N ALA A 171 -5.51 10.29 -19.17
CA ALA A 171 -4.07 10.19 -19.05
C ALA A 171 -3.36 10.80 -20.25
N LYS A 172 -2.23 11.46 -20.00
CA LYS A 172 -1.27 11.94 -21.00
C LYS A 172 0.14 11.61 -20.51
N ARG A 173 0.92 10.90 -21.33
CA ARG A 173 2.35 10.69 -21.05
C ARG A 173 3.12 11.97 -21.35
N ILE A 174 3.93 12.43 -20.40
CA ILE A 174 4.83 13.57 -20.56
C ILE A 174 6.25 13.01 -20.61
N HIS A 175 6.99 13.36 -21.66
CA HIS A 175 8.40 13.00 -21.87
C HIS A 175 9.29 14.20 -21.55
#